data_AF-A0A0G0FVK8-F1
#
_entry.id   AF-A0A0G0FVK8-F1
#
_cell.length_a   1.000
_cell.length_b   1.000
_cell.length_c   1.000
_cell.angle_alpha   90.00
_cell.angle_beta   90.00
_cell.angle_gamma   90.00
#
_symmetry.space_group_name_H-M   'P 1'
#
loop_
_entity.id
_entity.type
_entity.pdbx_description
1 polymer ?
#
loop_
_entity_poly.entity_id
_entity_poly.type
_entity_poly.pdbx_seq_one_letter_code
_entity_poly.pdbx_strand_id
1 'polypeptide(L)'
;MNYWTKLSIDYASQKSYLDDLFQVYPTIPEGIRDIDKTIWKKVEKAYKNKNNTELLNILLKFELFPIKDSYVAYLKRDKSALARNPATANRLCGRLYEMGLDVIFNRCSEAKETNRQIGPRWIKKINWNIISI
;
A
#
# COMPACT_ATOMS: atom_id res chain seq x y z
N MET A 1 -38.28 9.50 -7.25
CA MET A 1 -37.00 8.96 -7.75
C MET A 1 -36.43 9.97 -8.74
N ASN A 2 -35.20 10.43 -8.59
CA ASN A 2 -34.60 11.42 -9.50
C ASN A 2 -34.29 10.76 -10.86
N TYR A 3 -34.45 11.49 -11.97
CA TYR A 3 -34.13 11.08 -13.33
C TYR A 3 -32.74 10.42 -13.42
N TRP A 4 -31.74 11.04 -12.77
CA TRP A 4 -30.38 10.51 -12.69
C TRP A 4 -30.26 9.17 -11.96
N THR A 5 -31.09 8.96 -10.94
CA THR A 5 -31.15 7.69 -10.20
C THR A 5 -31.72 6.59 -11.07
N LYS A 6 -32.76 6.88 -11.86
CA LYS A 6 -33.34 5.93 -12.81
C LYS A 6 -32.35 5.54 -13.90
N LEU A 7 -31.67 6.53 -14.50
CA LEU A 7 -30.64 6.30 -15.51
C LEU A 7 -29.48 5.45 -14.99
N SER A 8 -29.06 5.68 -13.74
CA SER A 8 -27.99 4.90 -13.10
C SER A 8 -28.40 3.45 -12.85
N ILE A 9 -29.67 3.21 -12.45
CA ILE A 9 -30.24 1.87 -12.26
C ILE A 9 -30.34 1.15 -13.60
N ASP A 10 -30.84 1.83 -14.64
CA ASP A 10 -30.99 1.27 -15.98
C ASP A 10 -29.62 0.94 -16.60
N TYR A 11 -28.62 1.81 -16.42
CA TYR A 11 -27.25 1.56 -16.91
C TYR A 11 -26.54 0.43 -16.14
N ALA A 12 -26.68 0.38 -14.81
CA ALA A 12 -26.13 -0.72 -14.00
C ALA A 12 -26.80 -2.08 -14.28
N SER A 13 -28.03 -2.07 -14.81
CA SER A 13 -28.75 -3.28 -15.23
C SER A 13 -28.25 -3.87 -16.56
N GLN A 14 -27.44 -3.11 -17.32
CA GLN A 14 -26.83 -3.58 -18.56
C GLN A 14 -25.60 -4.45 -18.25
N LYS A 15 -25.47 -5.56 -18.98
CA LYS A 15 -24.45 -6.61 -18.73
C LYS A 15 -22.99 -6.13 -18.80
N SER A 16 -22.70 -4.95 -19.36
CA SER A 16 -21.34 -4.44 -19.60
C SER A 16 -20.93 -3.27 -18.72
N TYR A 17 -21.74 -2.87 -17.73
CA TYR A 17 -21.43 -1.76 -16.82
C TYR A 17 -20.04 -1.87 -16.16
N LEU A 18 -19.65 -3.08 -15.76
CA LEU A 18 -18.35 -3.33 -15.13
C LEU A 18 -17.18 -3.23 -16.12
N ASP A 19 -17.40 -3.60 -17.39
CA ASP A 19 -16.39 -3.53 -18.44
C ASP A 19 -16.11 -2.07 -18.84
N ASP A 20 -17.17 -1.28 -19.00
CA ASP A 20 -17.08 0.16 -19.27
C ASP A 20 -16.40 0.91 -18.11
N LEU A 21 -16.70 0.51 -16.87
CA LEU A 21 -16.06 1.05 -15.67
C LEU A 21 -14.54 0.76 -15.67
N PHE A 22 -14.15 -0.44 -16.08
CA PHE A 22 -12.75 -0.84 -16.18
C PHE A 22 -11.99 -0.09 -17.29
N GLN A 23 -12.65 0.29 -18.38
CA GLN A 23 -12.03 1.11 -19.42
C GLN A 23 -11.68 2.53 -18.94
N VAL A 24 -12.52 3.12 -18.08
CA VAL A 24 -12.30 4.47 -17.52
C VAL A 24 -11.31 4.44 -16.35
N TYR A 25 -11.30 3.34 -15.59
CA TYR A 25 -10.39 3.07 -14.50
C TYR A 25 -9.63 1.77 -14.75
N PRO A 26 -8.69 1.74 -15.70
CA PRO A 26 -7.85 0.56 -15.88
C PRO A 26 -7.12 0.31 -14.57
N THR A 27 -7.30 -0.88 -13.99
CA THR A 27 -6.45 -1.29 -12.87
C THR A 27 -5.03 -1.34 -13.42
N ILE A 28 -4.19 -0.41 -12.98
CA ILE A 28 -2.77 -0.37 -13.37
C ILE A 28 -2.22 -1.78 -13.11
N PRO A 29 -1.67 -2.47 -14.13
CA PRO A 29 -1.09 -3.78 -13.90
C PRO A 29 0.02 -3.60 -12.87
N GLU A 30 -0.16 -4.28 -11.75
CA GLU A 30 0.65 -4.29 -10.55
C GLU A 30 2.14 -4.38 -10.91
N GLY A 31 2.80 -3.22 -10.95
CA GLY A 31 4.24 -3.12 -11.04
C GLY A 31 4.81 -3.32 -9.65
N ILE A 32 5.67 -4.33 -9.48
CA ILE A 32 6.54 -4.47 -8.31
C ILE A 32 7.21 -3.11 -8.07
N ARG A 33 7.13 -2.59 -6.85
CA ARG A 33 7.80 -1.33 -6.52
C ARG A 33 9.31 -1.56 -6.66
N ASP A 34 9.99 -0.73 -7.45
CA ASP A 34 11.44 -0.83 -7.57
C ASP A 34 12.11 -0.50 -6.23
N ILE A 35 12.78 -1.49 -5.65
CA ILE A 35 13.54 -1.33 -4.41
C ILE A 35 15.00 -1.12 -4.78
N ASP A 36 15.59 -0.06 -4.23
CA ASP A 36 17.02 0.16 -4.35
C ASP A 36 17.80 -1.03 -3.77
N LYS A 37 18.44 -1.78 -4.67
CA LYS A 37 19.25 -2.97 -4.36
C LYS A 37 20.38 -2.65 -3.38
N THR A 38 20.89 -1.41 -3.35
CA THR A 38 21.94 -1.00 -2.40
C THR A 38 21.40 -0.89 -0.97
N ILE A 39 20.18 -0.37 -0.81
CA ILE A 39 19.49 -0.30 0.48
C ILE A 39 19.12 -1.72 0.92
N TRP A 40 18.63 -2.56 0.01
CA TRP A 40 18.30 -3.95 0.30
C TRP A 40 19.51 -4.76 0.80
N LYS A 41 20.69 -4.60 0.18
CA LYS A 41 21.92 -5.24 0.69
C LYS A 41 22.25 -4.84 2.13
N LYS A 42 21.92 -3.61 2.55
CA LYS A 42 22.09 -3.18 3.95
C LYS A 42 21.09 -3.88 4.88
N VAL A 43 19.84 -4.07 4.42
CA VAL A 43 18.83 -4.85 5.15
C VAL A 43 19.33 -6.28 5.35
N GLU A 44 19.81 -6.93 4.29
CA GLU A 44 20.33 -8.30 4.35
C GLU A 44 21.51 -8.42 5.32
N LYS A 45 22.44 -7.46 5.28
CA LYS A 45 23.56 -7.41 6.22
C LYS A 45 23.09 -7.23 7.67
N ALA A 46 22.17 -6.30 7.93
CA ALA A 46 21.63 -6.07 9.26
C ALA A 46 20.84 -7.30 9.79
N TYR A 47 20.11 -7.97 8.90
CA TYR A 47 19.37 -9.19 9.19
C TYR A 47 20.32 -10.34 9.57
N LYS A 48 21.36 -10.59 8.75
CA LYS A 48 22.38 -11.63 9.01
C LYS A 48 23.15 -11.37 10.30
N ASN A 49 23.48 -10.11 10.59
CA ASN A 49 24.17 -9.70 11.81
C ASN A 49 23.25 -9.66 13.04
N LYS A 50 21.95 -9.98 12.90
CA LYS A 50 20.93 -9.88 13.94
C LYS A 50 20.89 -8.50 14.64
N ASN A 51 21.18 -7.44 13.90
CA ASN A 51 21.17 -6.08 14.43
C ASN A 51 19.76 -5.48 14.34
N ASN A 52 18.96 -5.68 15.39
CA ASN A 52 17.55 -5.31 15.43
C ASN A 52 17.30 -3.82 15.16
N THR A 53 18.10 -2.94 15.76
CA THR A 53 17.93 -1.49 15.67
C THR A 53 18.25 -0.99 14.27
N GLU A 54 19.33 -1.48 13.67
CA GLU A 54 19.73 -1.12 12.31
C GLU A 54 18.73 -1.67 11.28
N LEU A 55 18.29 -2.91 11.46
CA LEU A 55 17.28 -3.55 10.59
C LEU A 55 15.99 -2.72 10.53
N LEU A 56 15.42 -2.38 11.70
CA LEU A 56 14.21 -1.57 11.76
C LEU A 56 14.41 -0.16 11.23
N ASN A 57 15.55 0.48 11.51
CA ASN A 57 15.85 1.81 10.99
C ASN A 57 15.93 1.86 9.46
N ILE A 58 16.43 0.80 8.81
CA ILE A 58 16.45 0.71 7.35
C ILE A 58 15.03 0.41 6.85
N LEU A 59 14.34 -0.57 7.45
CA LEU A 59 13.01 -0.99 7.00
C LEU A 59 11.96 0.13 7.12
N LEU A 60 12.03 0.98 8.15
CA LEU A 60 11.12 2.12 8.33
C LEU A 60 11.30 3.22 7.26
N LYS A 61 12.42 3.23 6.53
CA LYS A 61 12.64 4.16 5.41
C LYS A 61 11.85 3.74 4.16
N PHE A 62 11.49 2.47 4.02
CA PHE A 62 10.66 2.04 2.90
C PHE A 62 9.26 2.64 2.97
N GLU A 63 8.65 2.80 1.80
CA GLU A 63 7.28 3.30 1.71
C GLU A 63 6.29 2.32 2.33
N LEU A 64 6.50 1.02 2.09
CA LEU A 64 5.70 -0.06 2.64
C LEU A 64 6.53 -0.85 3.66
N PHE A 65 5.95 -1.09 4.82
CA PHE A 65 6.57 -1.88 5.88
C PHE A 65 6.02 -3.32 5.82
N PRO A 66 6.86 -4.36 5.97
CA PRO A 66 6.48 -5.77 5.75
C PRO A 66 5.46 -6.31 6.77
N ILE A 67 5.26 -5.63 7.91
CA ILE A 67 4.31 -6.02 8.96
C ILE A 67 3.26 -4.92 9.13
N LYS A 68 1.98 -5.29 9.05
CA LYS A 68 0.86 -4.40 9.43
C LYS A 68 0.76 -4.39 10.96
N ASP A 69 1.38 -3.42 11.61
CA ASP A 69 1.33 -3.22 13.06
C ASP A 69 1.05 -1.74 13.37
N SER A 70 0.12 -1.49 14.30
CA SER A 70 -0.37 -0.16 14.68
C SER A 70 0.76 0.79 15.10
N TYR A 71 1.83 0.25 15.71
CA TYR A 71 2.94 1.06 16.23
C TYR A 71 3.93 1.50 15.14
N VAL A 72 3.94 0.86 13.97
CA VAL A 72 4.89 1.18 12.88
C VAL A 72 4.71 2.61 12.40
N ALA A 73 3.46 3.09 12.31
CA ALA A 73 3.17 4.48 11.92
C ALA A 73 3.77 5.50 12.90
N TYR A 74 3.79 5.17 14.20
CA TYR A 74 4.41 6.00 15.23
C TYR A 74 5.94 5.96 15.13
N LEU A 75 6.51 4.75 15.00
CA LEU A 75 7.97 4.56 14.84
C LEU A 75 8.52 5.23 13.58
N LYS A 76 7.73 5.31 12.50
CA LYS A 76 8.11 6.02 11.27
C LYS A 76 8.18 7.53 11.47
N ARG A 77 7.35 8.10 12.35
CA ARG A 77 7.36 9.54 12.68
C ARG A 77 8.51 9.91 13.62
N ASP A 78 8.80 9.07 14.59
CA ASP A 78 9.84 9.32 15.58
C ASP A 78 10.92 8.23 15.59
N LYS A 79 12.10 8.57 15.07
CA LYS A 79 13.26 7.66 15.02
C LYS A 79 13.80 7.35 16.42
N SER A 80 13.64 8.27 17.39
CA SER A 80 14.09 8.06 18.76
C SER A 80 13.21 7.05 19.51
N ALA A 81 11.98 6.82 19.04
CA ALA A 81 11.05 5.89 19.66
C ALA A 81 11.55 4.43 19.66
N LEU A 82 12.41 4.05 18.70
CA LEU A 82 13.08 2.74 18.70
C LEU A 82 14.06 2.59 19.86
N ALA A 83 14.83 3.64 20.18
CA ALA A 83 15.79 3.62 21.28
C ALA A 83 15.08 3.63 22.65
N ARG A 84 13.96 4.34 22.75
CA ARG A 84 13.15 4.41 23.99
C ARG A 84 12.40 3.11 24.29
N ASN A 85 12.07 2.31 23.28
CA ASN A 85 11.22 1.13 23.42
C ASN A 85 11.89 -0.16 22.88
N PRO A 86 12.92 -0.69 23.58
CA PRO A 86 13.65 -1.87 23.12
C PRO A 86 12.79 -3.14 23.05
N ALA A 87 11.82 -3.31 23.95
CA ALA A 87 10.93 -4.47 23.96
C ALA A 87 10.06 -4.55 22.69
N THR A 88 9.52 -3.41 22.25
CA THR A 88 8.71 -3.31 21.02
C THR A 88 9.55 -3.60 19.79
N ALA A 89 10.77 -3.07 19.73
CA ALA A 89 11.71 -3.34 18.66
C ALA A 89 12.04 -4.85 18.56
N ASN A 90 12.34 -5.49 19.70
CA ASN A 90 12.62 -6.93 19.74
C ASN A 90 11.42 -7.76 19.32
N ARG A 91 10.19 -7.39 19.73
CA ARG A 91 8.95 -8.06 19.30
C ARG A 91 8.76 -7.98 17.79
N LEU A 92 8.98 -6.81 17.20
CA LEU A 92 8.86 -6.62 15.75
C LEU A 92 9.95 -7.40 15.00
N CYS A 93 11.20 -7.35 15.47
CA CYS A 93 12.29 -8.13 14.89
C CYS A 93 12.05 -9.64 15.00
N GLY A 94 11.53 -10.15 16.10
CA GLY A 94 11.16 -11.56 16.24
C GLY A 94 10.21 -12.00 15.12
N ARG A 95 9.15 -11.23 14.87
CA ARG A 95 8.22 -11.49 13.76
C ARG A 95 8.89 -11.39 12.38
N LEU A 96 9.82 -10.45 12.19
CA LEU A 96 10.59 -10.35 10.95
C LEU A 96 11.45 -11.60 10.74
N TYR A 97 12.10 -12.09 11.80
CA TYR A 97 12.93 -13.29 11.73
C TYR A 97 12.11 -14.56 11.47
N GLU A 98 10.91 -14.66 12.05
CA GLU A 98 9.98 -15.77 11.81
C GLU A 98 9.50 -15.84 10.35
N MET A 99 9.27 -14.69 9.70
CA MET A 99 8.81 -14.66 8.30
C MET A 99 9.92 -15.01 7.29
N GLY A 100 11.18 -14.72 7.61
CA GLY A 100 12.29 -14.90 6.68
C GLY A 100 12.49 -13.74 5.71
N LEU A 101 13.71 -13.66 5.17
CA LEU A 101 14.17 -12.53 4.34
C LEU A 101 13.40 -12.42 3.01
N ASP A 102 13.07 -13.54 2.38
CA ASP A 102 12.37 -13.56 1.08
C ASP A 102 10.96 -12.99 1.19
N VAL A 103 10.25 -13.32 2.26
CA VAL A 103 8.90 -12.79 2.52
C VAL A 103 8.95 -11.29 2.83
N ILE A 104 9.96 -10.85 3.58
CA ILE A 104 10.20 -9.41 3.83
C ILE A 104 10.43 -8.68 2.50
N PHE A 105 11.24 -9.24 1.60
CA PHE A 105 11.50 -8.63 0.29
C PHE A 105 10.22 -8.46 -0.50
N ASN A 106 9.44 -9.54 -0.63
CA ASN A 106 8.19 -9.53 -1.39
C ASN A 106 7.22 -8.50 -0.84
N ARG A 107 7.03 -8.45 0.49
CA ARG A 107 6.13 -7.47 1.11
C ARG A 107 6.61 -6.02 1.02
N CYS A 108 7.91 -5.77 1.02
CA CYS A 108 8.43 -4.43 0.77
C CYS A 108 8.26 -4.01 -0.70
N SER A 109 8.26 -4.99 -1.60
CA SER A 109 8.18 -4.81 -3.06
C SER A 109 6.75 -4.82 -3.60
N GLU A 110 5.77 -5.13 -2.73
CA GLU A 110 4.35 -5.10 -3.05
C GLU A 110 3.99 -3.74 -3.67
N ALA A 111 3.23 -3.81 -4.76
CA ALA A 111 2.76 -2.62 -5.44
C ALA A 111 1.86 -1.83 -4.49
N LYS A 112 1.65 -0.55 -4.82
CA LYS A 112 0.75 0.30 -4.05
C LYS A 112 -0.64 -0.34 -4.05
N GLU A 113 -1.11 -0.81 -2.90
CA GLU A 113 -2.50 -1.28 -2.76
C GLU A 113 -3.43 -0.23 -3.38
N THR A 114 -4.18 -0.64 -4.40
CA THR A 114 -5.15 0.24 -5.07
C THR A 114 -6.10 0.79 -4.01
N ASN A 115 -6.22 2.11 -3.94
CA ASN A 115 -7.13 2.75 -2.98
C ASN A 115 -8.55 2.26 -3.28
N ARG A 116 -9.11 1.41 -2.42
CA ARG A 116 -10.47 0.84 -2.58
C ARG A 116 -11.57 1.88 -2.44
N GLN A 117 -11.21 3.10 -2.02
CA GLN A 117 -12.14 4.21 -1.93
C GLN A 117 -12.30 4.85 -3.32
N ILE A 118 -13.33 4.43 -4.05
CA ILE A 118 -13.83 5.15 -5.23
C ILE A 118 -14.44 6.47 -4.72
N GLY A 119 -13.63 7.52 -4.67
CA GLY A 119 -14.07 8.83 -4.21
C GLY A 119 -15.15 9.45 -5.12
N PRO A 120 -15.96 10.41 -4.65
CA PRO A 120 -17.08 11.03 -5.39
C PRO A 120 -16.69 11.78 -6.69
N ARG A 121 -15.42 11.75 -7.09
CA ARG A 121 -14.88 12.37 -8.31
C ARG A 121 -15.45 11.73 -9.59
N TRP A 122 -15.91 10.48 -9.53
CA TRP A 122 -16.60 9.82 -10.65
C TRP A 122 -17.90 10.56 -11.04
N ILE A 123 -18.66 11.03 -10.05
CA ILE A 123 -19.94 11.73 -10.22
C ILE A 123 -19.74 13.04 -11.00
N LYS A 124 -18.63 13.76 -10.75
CA LYS A 124 -18.36 15.03 -11.41
C LYS A 124 -17.95 14.89 -12.88
N LYS A 125 -17.27 13.81 -13.27
CA LYS A 125 -16.77 13.61 -14.65
C LYS A 125 -17.91 13.25 -15.62
N ILE A 126 -18.91 12.50 -15.14
CA ILE A 126 -20.15 12.21 -15.89
C ILE A 126 -20.89 13.50 -16.25
N ASN A 127 -20.93 14.48 -15.34
CA ASN A 127 -21.64 15.74 -15.58
C ASN A 127 -21.05 16.59 -16.72
N TRP A 128 -19.74 16.49 -17.02
CA TRP A 128 -19.12 17.27 -18.09
C TRP A 128 -19.41 16.70 -19.49
N ASN A 129 -19.55 15.38 -19.63
CA ASN A 129 -19.86 14.77 -20.92
C ASN A 129 -21.35 14.87 -21.31
N ILE A 130 -22.23 15.27 -20.37
CA ILE A 130 -23.67 15.41 -20.63
C ILE A 130 -24.06 16.87 -20.91
N ILE A 131 -23.14 17.83 -20.72
CA ILE A 131 -23.41 19.27 -20.90
C ILE A 131 -22.79 19.82 -22.20
N SER A 132 -22.19 18.98 -23.06
CA SER A 132 -21.56 19.41 -24.33
C SER A 132 -22.41 19.22 -25.60
N ILE A 133 -23.74 19.14 -25.47
CA ILE A 133 -24.70 19.24 -26.60
C ILE A 133 -25.80 20.21 -26.17
#